data_AF-A0A927VBK3-F1
#
_entry.id   AF-A0A927VBK3-F1
#
_cell.length_a   1.000
_cell.length_b   1.000
_cell.length_c   1.000
_cell.angle_alpha   90.00
_cell.angle_beta   90.00
_cell.angle_gamma   90.00
#
_symmetry.space_group_name_H-M   'P 1'
#
loop_
_entity.id
_entity.type
_entity.pdbx_description
1 polymer ?
#
loop_
_entity_poly.entity_id
_entity_poly.type
_entity_poly.pdbx_seq_one_letter_code
_entity_poly.pdbx_strand_id
1 'polypeptide(L)'
;MLHPSYSDLMAVVNSEVEPGEQPVVQSRYSIVMATSKRARQIIGNMSAINAKSKKDPKNSLTEKEEAFEKYCEKRKPLSIAVEELYQGKVKIVGDEE
;
A
#
# COMPACT_ATOMS: atom_id res chain seq x y z
N MET A 1 -3.88 -12.77 -18.64
CA MET A 1 -2.63 -12.61 -17.85
C MET A 1 -2.98 -12.08 -16.47
N LEU A 2 -2.11 -12.25 -15.47
CA LEU A 2 -2.30 -11.65 -14.14
C LEU A 2 -2.17 -10.13 -14.25
N HIS A 3 -3.16 -9.40 -13.73
CA HIS A 3 -3.17 -7.94 -13.67
C HIS A 3 -3.19 -7.46 -12.21
N PRO A 4 -2.53 -6.33 -11.92
CA PRO A 4 -1.63 -5.59 -12.80
C PRO A 4 -0.33 -6.36 -13.09
N SER A 5 0.23 -6.17 -14.28
CA SER A 5 1.57 -6.66 -14.63
C SER A 5 2.66 -5.80 -13.99
N TYR A 6 3.90 -6.29 -13.94
CA TYR A 6 5.02 -5.46 -13.48
C TYR A 6 5.25 -4.24 -14.38
N SER A 7 4.99 -4.37 -15.69
CA SER A 7 5.07 -3.25 -16.62
C SER A 7 3.98 -2.21 -16.32
N ASP A 8 2.77 -2.66 -16.00
CA ASP A 8 1.66 -1.78 -15.62
C ASP A 8 2.02 -0.99 -14.35
N LEU A 9 2.59 -1.66 -13.34
CA LEU A 9 3.04 -1.02 -12.11
C LEU A 9 4.17 -0.02 -12.35
N MET A 10 5.15 -0.36 -13.19
CA MET A 10 6.26 0.52 -13.51
C MET A 10 5.80 1.80 -14.22
N ALA A 11 4.85 1.65 -15.15
CA ALA A 11 4.27 2.77 -15.87
C ALA A 11 3.51 3.71 -14.93
N VAL A 12 2.70 3.18 -14.00
CA VAL A 12 1.99 3.99 -13.00
C VAL A 12 2.98 4.73 -12.09
N VAL A 13 3.98 4.03 -11.54
CA VAL A 13 4.93 4.65 -10.60
C VAL A 13 5.75 5.76 -11.24
N ASN A 14 6.18 5.59 -12.49
CA ASN A 14 6.98 6.58 -13.20
C ASN A 14 6.13 7.59 -13.99
N SER A 15 4.80 7.57 -13.88
CA SER A 15 3.91 8.40 -14.71
C SER A 15 4.03 9.91 -14.42
N GLU A 16 4.52 10.28 -13.24
CA GLU A 16 4.71 11.67 -12.81
C GLU A 16 6.14 12.19 -13.03
N VAL A 17 7.03 11.39 -13.63
CA VAL A 17 8.42 11.77 -13.90
C VAL A 17 8.49 12.52 -15.22
N GLU A 18 9.12 13.71 -15.24
CA GLU A 18 9.23 14.48 -16.48
C GLU A 18 10.19 13.81 -17.49
N PRO A 19 9.95 13.94 -18.81
CA PRO A 19 10.85 13.42 -19.82
C PRO A 19 12.26 14.00 -19.67
N GLY A 20 13.23 13.14 -19.34
CA GLY A 20 14.62 13.52 -19.11
C GLY A 20 15.04 13.47 -17.64
N GLU A 21 14.08 13.38 -16.71
CA GLU A 21 14.35 13.14 -15.30
C GLU A 21 14.60 11.65 -15.02
N GLN A 22 15.24 11.38 -13.88
CA GLN A 22 15.54 10.02 -13.47
C GLN A 22 14.27 9.32 -12.98
N PRO A 23 13.93 8.12 -13.50
CA PRO A 23 12.72 7.42 -13.09
C PRO A 23 12.78 7.00 -11.62
N VAL A 24 11.65 7.13 -10.92
CA VAL A 24 11.48 6.72 -9.51
C VAL A 24 11.83 5.24 -9.32
N VAL A 25 11.43 4.38 -10.27
CA VAL A 25 11.77 2.95 -10.25
C VAL A 25 12.36 2.48 -11.56
N GLN A 26 13.49 1.78 -11.46
CA GLN A 26 14.18 1.15 -12.59
C GLN A 26 14.16 -0.39 -12.52
N SER A 27 13.73 -0.98 -11.41
CA SER A 27 13.71 -2.42 -11.22
C SER A 27 12.43 -2.94 -10.59
N ARG A 28 12.08 -4.20 -10.90
CA ARG A 28 10.99 -4.92 -10.23
C ARG A 28 11.24 -5.09 -8.73
N TYR A 29 12.51 -5.18 -8.31
CA TYR A 29 12.87 -5.31 -6.90
C TYR A 29 12.43 -4.11 -6.07
N SER A 30 12.52 -2.90 -6.63
CA SER A 30 12.06 -1.67 -5.96
C SER A 30 10.55 -1.72 -5.68
N ILE A 31 9.75 -2.18 -6.64
CA ILE A 31 8.30 -2.37 -6.48
C ILE A 31 8.00 -3.42 -5.43
N VAL A 32 8.69 -4.57 -5.46
CA VAL A 32 8.51 -5.63 -4.45
C VAL A 32 8.85 -5.13 -3.05
N MET A 33 9.94 -4.36 -2.91
CA MET A 33 10.35 -3.81 -1.62
C MET A 33 9.33 -2.79 -1.10
N ALA A 34 8.88 -1.86 -1.95
CA ALA A 34 7.90 -0.85 -1.57
C ALA A 34 6.54 -1.47 -1.18
N THR A 35 6.03 -2.39 -1.98
CA THR A 35 4.77 -3.09 -1.69
C THR A 35 4.89 -3.97 -0.44
N SER A 36 6.05 -4.57 -0.19
CA SER A 36 6.32 -5.31 1.06
C SER A 36 6.34 -4.39 2.28
N LYS A 37 6.98 -3.21 2.19
CA LYS A 37 6.97 -2.19 3.25
C LYS A 37 5.54 -1.73 3.54
N ARG A 38 4.76 -1.43 2.49
CA ARG A 38 3.35 -1.03 2.64
C ARG A 38 2.49 -2.14 3.26
N ALA A 39 2.68 -3.39 2.83
CA ALA A 39 1.98 -4.54 3.42
C ALA A 39 2.23 -4.66 4.93
N ARG A 40 3.46 -4.39 5.40
CA ARG A 40 3.76 -4.37 6.85
C ARG A 40 3.02 -3.26 7.59
N GLN A 41 2.91 -2.06 7.01
CA GLN A 41 2.12 -0.97 7.60
C GLN A 41 0.66 -1.37 7.75
N ILE A 42 0.09 -2.00 6.73
CA ILE A 42 -1.29 -2.51 6.75
C ILE A 42 -1.47 -3.50 7.91
N ILE A 43 -0.57 -4.47 8.05
CA ILE A 43 -0.61 -5.45 9.15
C ILE A 43 -0.50 -4.78 10.53
N GLY A 44 0.40 -3.80 10.66
CA GLY A 44 0.56 -3.02 11.88
C GLY A 44 -0.74 -2.30 12.28
N ASN A 45 -1.39 -1.64 11.30
CA ASN A 45 -2.65 -0.94 11.52
C ASN A 45 -3.78 -1.90 11.91
N MET A 46 -3.91 -3.05 11.23
CA MET A 46 -4.90 -4.09 11.59
C MET A 46 -4.69 -4.57 13.03
N SER A 47 -3.44 -4.81 13.42
CA SER A 47 -3.09 -5.24 14.79
C SER A 47 -3.48 -4.19 15.83
N ALA A 48 -3.21 -2.91 15.56
CA ALA A 48 -3.57 -1.80 16.43
C ALA A 48 -5.10 -1.67 16.60
N ILE A 49 -5.86 -1.77 15.50
CA ILE A 49 -7.34 -1.76 15.52
C ILE A 49 -7.88 -2.93 16.35
N ASN A 50 -7.39 -4.14 16.12
CA ASN A 50 -7.77 -5.33 16.88
C ASN A 50 -7.48 -5.21 18.38
N ALA A 51 -6.34 -4.60 18.73
CA ALA A 51 -5.98 -4.37 20.13
C ALA A 51 -6.92 -3.35 20.81
N LYS A 52 -7.34 -2.31 20.09
CA LYS A 52 -8.32 -1.32 20.60
C LYS A 52 -9.69 -1.95 20.85
N SER A 53 -10.18 -2.76 19.91
CA SER A 53 -11.47 -3.46 20.03
C SER A 53 -11.54 -4.39 21.26
N LYS A 54 -10.42 -5.04 21.62
CA LYS A 54 -10.34 -5.91 22.82
C LYS A 54 -10.27 -5.16 24.14
N LYS A 55 -9.64 -3.98 24.18
CA LYS A 55 -9.34 -3.28 25.44
C LYS A 55 -10.58 -2.60 26.01
N ASP A 56 -11.42 -2.04 25.14
CA ASP A 56 -12.64 -1.33 25.53
C ASP A 56 -13.74 -1.58 24.48
N PRO A 57 -14.65 -2.57 24.68
CA PRO A 57 -15.71 -2.85 23.71
C PRO A 57 -16.74 -1.71 23.54
N LYS A 58 -16.66 -0.66 24.39
CA LYS A 58 -17.46 0.57 24.28
C LYS A 58 -16.70 1.73 23.62
N ASN A 59 -15.40 1.57 23.34
CA ASN A 59 -14.65 2.57 22.60
C ASN A 59 -14.92 2.35 21.11
N SER A 60 -15.87 3.11 20.58
CA SER A 60 -16.22 3.08 19.16
C SER A 60 -14.94 3.31 18.35
N LEU A 61 -14.63 2.37 17.47
CA LEU A 61 -13.67 2.63 16.40
C LEU A 61 -14.13 3.90 15.68
N THR A 62 -13.17 4.70 15.20
CA THR A 62 -13.52 5.81 14.32
C THR A 62 -14.10 5.25 13.01
N GLU A 63 -14.98 5.99 12.35
CA GLU A 63 -15.56 5.58 11.05
C GLU A 63 -14.49 5.16 10.03
N LYS A 64 -13.31 5.81 10.09
CA LYS A 64 -12.14 5.49 9.26
C LYS A 64 -11.51 4.15 9.61
N GLU A 65 -11.41 3.81 10.89
CA GLU A 65 -10.85 2.53 11.34
C GLU A 65 -11.79 1.37 11.01
N GLU A 66 -13.10 1.55 11.17
CA GLU A 66 -14.11 0.55 10.76
C GLU A 66 -14.09 0.32 9.24
N ALA A 67 -14.03 1.41 8.45
CA ALA A 67 -13.92 1.32 7.01
C ALA A 67 -12.61 0.63 6.58
N PHE A 68 -11.50 0.91 7.27
CA PHE A 68 -10.21 0.29 6.99
C PHE A 68 -10.21 -1.21 7.36
N GLU A 69 -10.74 -1.58 8.52
CA GLU A 69 -10.88 -2.98 8.94
C GLU A 69 -11.70 -3.76 7.92
N LYS A 70 -12.85 -3.22 7.51
CA LYS A 70 -13.71 -3.81 6.48
C LYS A 70 -13.01 -3.91 5.11
N TYR A 71 -12.26 -2.89 4.71
CA TYR A 71 -11.49 -2.91 3.45
C TYR A 71 -10.40 -4.00 3.46
N CYS A 72 -9.83 -4.25 4.64
CA CYS A 72 -8.79 -5.23 4.89
C CYS A 72 -9.33 -6.66 5.08
N GLU A 73 -10.61 -6.79 5.44
CA GLU A 73 -11.25 -8.07 5.73
C GLU A 73 -11.17 -9.01 4.52
N LYS A 74 -10.65 -10.23 4.73
CA LYS A 74 -10.51 -11.30 3.70
C LYS A 74 -9.52 -11.00 2.57
N ARG A 75 -8.76 -9.91 2.65
CA ARG A 75 -7.75 -9.55 1.65
C ARG A 75 -6.34 -9.77 2.19
N LYS A 76 -5.45 -10.25 1.34
CA LYS A 76 -4.03 -10.40 1.70
C LYS A 76 -3.38 -9.00 1.73
N PRO A 77 -2.63 -8.63 2.79
CA PRO A 77 -2.02 -7.31 2.90
C PRO A 77 -1.15 -6.93 1.69
N LEU A 78 -0.41 -7.90 1.14
CA LEU A 78 0.42 -7.68 -0.04
C LEU A 78 -0.43 -7.37 -1.29
N SER A 79 -1.56 -8.05 -1.46
CA SER A 79 -2.48 -7.78 -2.58
C SER A 79 -3.11 -6.40 -2.48
N ILE A 80 -3.43 -5.94 -1.27
CA ILE A 80 -3.89 -4.57 -1.03
C ILE A 80 -2.79 -3.57 -1.41
N ALA A 81 -1.56 -3.79 -0.93
CA ALA A 81 -0.44 -2.89 -1.22
C ALA A 81 -0.14 -2.74 -2.72
N VAL A 82 -0.22 -3.84 -3.50
CA VAL A 82 -0.06 -3.81 -4.96
C VAL A 82 -1.21 -3.04 -5.62
N GLU A 83 -2.44 -3.24 -5.17
CA GLU A 83 -3.60 -2.50 -5.70
C GLU A 83 -3.51 -1.01 -5.37
N GLU A 84 -3.17 -0.64 -4.14
CA GLU A 84 -3.00 0.76 -3.73
C GLU A 84 -1.91 1.46 -4.55
N LEU A 85 -0.80 0.77 -4.83
CA LEU A 85 0.24 1.28 -5.72
C LEU A 85 -0.28 1.49 -7.14
N TYR A 86 -0.98 0.49 -7.70
CA TYR A 86 -1.55 0.56 -9.05
C TYR A 86 -2.62 1.65 -9.21
N GLN A 87 -3.39 1.92 -8.15
CA GLN A 87 -4.39 2.99 -8.11
C GLN A 87 -3.79 4.37 -7.80
N GLY A 88 -2.47 4.47 -7.59
CA GLY A 88 -1.79 5.72 -7.21
C GLY A 88 -2.11 6.22 -5.79
N LYS A 89 -2.76 5.39 -4.95
CA LYS A 89 -3.09 5.72 -3.55
C LYS A 89 -1.85 5.75 -2.67
N VAL A 90 -0.82 4.99 -3.05
CA VAL A 90 0.50 4.98 -2.43
C VAL A 90 1.52 5.29 -3.51
N LYS A 91 2.49 6.15 -3.19
CA LYS A 91 3.58 6.52 -4.08
C LYS A 91 4.90 6.00 -3.53
N ILE A 92 5.79 5.60 -4.43
CA ILE A 92 7.19 5.37 -4.10
C ILE A 92 7.85 6.73 -4.25
N VAL A 93 8.53 7.18 -3.20
CA VAL A 93 9.38 8.36 -3.26
C VAL A 93 10.82 7.87 -3.33
N GLY A 94 11.65 8.56 -4.10
CA GLY A 94 13.10 8.38 -4.00
C GLY A 94 13.56 8.72 -2.59
N ASP A 95 14.65 8.11 -2.14
CA ASP A 95 15.34 8.61 -0.97
C ASP A 95 16.02 9.93 -1.40
N GLU A 96 15.30 11.04 -1.28
CA GLU A 96 15.93 12.37 -1.26
C GLU A 96 16.72 12.43 0.05
N GLU A 97 18.04 12.43 -0.06
CA GLU A 97 18.95 12.67 1.07
C GLU A 97 18.90 14.14 1.52
#